data_AF-G1KG40-F1
#
_entry.id   AF-G1KG40-F1
#
_cell.length_a   1.000
_cell.length_b   1.000
_cell.length_c   1.000
_cell.angle_alpha   90.00
_cell.angle_beta   90.00
_cell.angle_gamma   90.00
#
_symmetry.space_group_name_H-M   'P 1'
#
loop_
_entity.id
_entity.type
_entity.pdbx_description
1 polymer ?
#
loop_
_entity_poly.entity_id
_entity_poly.type
_entity_poly.pdbx_seq_one_letter_code
_entity_poly.pdbx_strand_id
1 'polypeptide(L)'
;MSGSSPDQEQPEKEMELSAEEETAGAELDWEAAKAAYESLTSTKRPRPPKPQNAITVAVSSRALFDMVEERKIYEEQGLEKYVEYQQANENVTLKPGPAFSFVKALEQVNARLRELYPDDEELFDIVLMTNNHAQVGVRLINSINHYGLLIERFCMTGGKSPVGYLKAYLTNLYLSADSEKVQEAIEAGIASATLFTGNKKVPFDDKQLRVAFDGDAVLFSDESEIIVKEHGLDRFFEHEQLNENKPLAQGPLKGFLEDLGRLQKKFYVKNERLDSPIRTYLVTARSAASSGARVLKTLRSWGVQIDEALFLAGAPKGPVLAKIRPHIFFDDQMFHIEGARQLGTIAAHVPYGIGQKYHKSKLKDSPTTN
;
A
#
# COMPACT_ATOMS: atom_id res chain seq x y z
N MET A 1 -62.86 -47.91 -9.72
CA MET A 1 -61.48 -48.22 -9.29
C MET A 1 -60.56 -47.31 -10.08
N SER A 2 -60.25 -46.15 -9.51
CA SER A 2 -59.43 -45.11 -10.12
C SER A 2 -58.03 -45.17 -9.51
N GLY A 3 -57.03 -45.29 -10.38
CA GLY A 3 -55.62 -45.43 -10.02
C GLY A 3 -55.01 -44.14 -9.46
N SER A 4 -53.99 -44.35 -8.64
CA SER A 4 -53.06 -43.37 -8.10
C SER A 4 -51.88 -43.15 -9.06
N SER A 5 -51.54 -41.89 -9.33
CA SER A 5 -50.34 -41.46 -10.05
C SER A 5 -49.16 -41.28 -9.09
N PRO A 6 -47.93 -41.52 -9.56
CA PRO A 6 -46.78 -40.73 -9.14
C PRO A 6 -46.16 -40.03 -10.36
N ASP A 7 -45.65 -38.82 -10.16
CA ASP A 7 -44.40 -38.28 -10.76
C ASP A 7 -44.45 -36.75 -10.77
N GLN A 8 -43.55 -36.12 -10.00
CA GLN A 8 -42.98 -34.79 -10.24
C GLN A 8 -41.88 -34.52 -9.19
N GLU A 9 -40.68 -35.07 -9.40
CA GLU A 9 -39.48 -34.73 -8.59
C GLU A 9 -38.16 -35.00 -9.36
N GLN A 10 -38.13 -34.76 -10.68
CA GLN A 10 -36.96 -35.02 -11.53
C GLN A 10 -36.27 -33.82 -12.23
N PRO A 11 -36.81 -32.59 -12.36
CA PRO A 11 -36.11 -31.55 -13.12
C PRO A 11 -35.02 -30.78 -12.34
N GLU A 12 -35.03 -30.77 -11.01
CA GLU A 12 -34.05 -29.99 -10.21
C GLU A 12 -32.68 -30.70 -10.08
N LYS A 13 -32.67 -32.03 -10.01
CA LYS A 13 -31.44 -32.82 -9.90
C LYS A 13 -30.57 -32.80 -11.16
N GLU A 14 -31.19 -32.78 -12.35
CA GLU A 14 -30.46 -32.72 -13.62
C GLU A 14 -29.84 -31.33 -13.88
N MET A 15 -30.45 -30.27 -13.35
CA MET A 15 -29.88 -28.92 -13.39
C MET A 15 -28.69 -28.74 -12.44
N GLU A 16 -28.70 -29.35 -11.25
CA GLU A 16 -27.55 -29.31 -10.34
C GLU A 16 -26.37 -30.13 -10.87
N LEU A 17 -26.64 -31.33 -11.40
CA LEU A 17 -25.61 -32.19 -12.01
C LEU A 17 -24.94 -31.53 -13.23
N SER A 18 -25.71 -30.85 -14.08
CA SER A 18 -25.15 -30.15 -15.25
C SER A 18 -24.31 -28.92 -14.86
N ALA A 19 -24.68 -28.19 -13.80
CA ALA A 19 -23.89 -27.07 -13.29
C ALA A 19 -22.59 -27.55 -12.60
N GLU A 20 -22.63 -28.67 -11.89
CA GLU A 20 -21.45 -29.31 -11.30
C GLU A 20 -20.49 -29.87 -12.37
N GLU A 21 -21.03 -30.44 -13.46
CA GLU A 21 -20.23 -30.92 -14.59
C GLU A 21 -19.60 -29.77 -15.41
N GLU A 22 -20.33 -28.66 -15.61
CA GLU A 22 -19.80 -27.46 -16.27
C GLU A 22 -18.71 -26.77 -15.44
N THR A 23 -18.88 -26.69 -14.11
CA THR A 23 -17.87 -26.11 -13.22
C THR A 23 -16.63 -26.99 -13.11
N ALA A 24 -16.78 -28.32 -13.01
CA ALA A 24 -15.67 -29.26 -13.04
C ALA A 24 -14.94 -29.25 -14.40
N GLY A 25 -15.67 -29.15 -15.51
CA GLY A 25 -15.11 -29.00 -16.85
C GLY A 25 -14.31 -27.71 -17.04
N ALA A 26 -14.80 -26.60 -16.49
CA ALA A 26 -14.10 -25.31 -16.50
C ALA A 26 -12.83 -25.32 -15.62
N GLU A 27 -12.83 -26.02 -14.48
CA GLU A 27 -11.63 -26.18 -13.64
C GLU A 27 -10.56 -27.04 -14.32
N LEU A 28 -10.94 -28.12 -15.01
CA LEU A 28 -10.03 -28.96 -15.78
C LEU A 28 -9.40 -28.22 -16.97
N ASP A 29 -10.19 -27.40 -17.67
CA ASP A 29 -9.71 -26.54 -18.77
C ASP A 29 -8.75 -25.45 -18.23
N TRP A 30 -9.03 -24.90 -17.06
CA TRP A 30 -8.14 -23.97 -16.36
C TRP A 30 -6.82 -24.61 -15.93
N GLU A 31 -6.82 -25.82 -15.38
CA GLU A 31 -5.59 -26.51 -14.98
C GLU A 31 -4.71 -26.85 -16.18
N ALA A 32 -5.30 -27.28 -17.30
CA ALA A 32 -4.59 -27.53 -18.55
C ALA A 32 -4.02 -26.24 -19.16
N ALA A 33 -4.81 -25.16 -19.19
CA ALA A 33 -4.37 -23.84 -19.64
C ALA A 33 -3.25 -23.28 -18.76
N LYS A 34 -3.34 -23.50 -17.44
CA LYS A 34 -2.30 -23.14 -16.47
C LYS A 34 -1.01 -23.88 -16.76
N ALA A 35 -1.03 -25.21 -16.89
CA ALA A 35 0.15 -26.01 -17.21
C ALA A 35 0.81 -25.60 -18.53
N ALA A 36 0.01 -25.32 -19.57
CA ALA A 36 0.49 -24.79 -20.84
C ALA A 36 1.14 -23.42 -20.68
N TYR A 37 0.54 -22.51 -19.90
CA TYR A 37 1.11 -21.20 -19.60
C TYR A 37 2.42 -21.30 -18.81
N GLU A 38 2.54 -22.22 -17.84
CA GLU A 38 3.78 -22.42 -17.09
C GLU A 38 4.95 -22.84 -18.01
N SER A 39 4.65 -23.65 -19.03
CA SER A 39 5.63 -24.12 -20.02
C SER A 39 6.15 -23.03 -20.97
N LEU A 40 5.43 -21.91 -21.09
CA LEU A 40 5.76 -20.77 -21.96
C LEU A 40 6.58 -19.69 -21.24
N THR A 41 6.91 -19.88 -19.96
CA THR A 41 7.54 -18.84 -19.15
C THR A 41 8.99 -18.58 -19.58
N SER A 42 9.31 -17.30 -19.79
CA SER A 42 10.64 -16.84 -20.19
C SER A 42 11.65 -17.02 -19.07
N THR A 43 12.82 -17.58 -19.37
CA THR A 43 13.94 -17.73 -18.42
C THR A 43 14.67 -16.42 -18.11
N LYS A 44 14.33 -15.32 -18.78
CA LYS A 44 15.04 -14.03 -18.67
C LYS A 44 14.49 -13.10 -17.58
N ARG A 45 13.22 -13.28 -17.16
CA ARG A 45 12.60 -12.48 -16.09
C ARG A 45 12.09 -13.40 -14.99
N PRO A 46 12.30 -13.06 -13.71
CA PRO A 46 11.80 -13.87 -12.61
C PRO A 46 10.27 -13.82 -12.59
N ARG A 47 9.64 -15.00 -12.42
CA ARG A 47 8.18 -15.13 -12.38
C ARG A 47 7.58 -14.30 -11.22
N PRO A 48 6.47 -13.59 -11.43
CA PRO A 48 5.74 -12.97 -10.33
C PRO A 48 5.22 -14.05 -9.38
N PRO A 49 5.14 -13.76 -8.07
CA PRO A 49 4.55 -14.69 -7.10
C PRO A 49 3.06 -14.89 -7.40
N LYS A 50 2.48 -16.00 -6.93
CA LYS A 50 1.03 -16.19 -7.00
C LYS A 50 0.34 -15.15 -6.10
N PRO A 51 -0.72 -14.47 -6.54
CA PRO A 51 -1.34 -13.37 -5.78
C PRO A 51 -1.75 -13.74 -4.36
N GLN A 52 -2.25 -14.96 -4.15
CA GLN A 52 -2.68 -15.46 -2.83
C GLN A 52 -1.55 -15.62 -1.80
N ASN A 53 -0.31 -15.75 -2.27
CA ASN A 53 0.88 -15.93 -1.44
C ASN A 53 1.71 -14.63 -1.33
N ALA A 54 1.43 -13.65 -2.20
CA ALA A 54 2.20 -12.45 -2.33
C ALA A 54 1.73 -11.33 -1.40
N ILE A 55 2.63 -10.40 -1.10
CA ILE A 55 2.30 -9.12 -0.48
C ILE A 55 2.07 -8.12 -1.62
N THR A 56 0.81 -7.86 -1.93
CA THR A 56 0.43 -7.05 -3.09
C THR A 56 0.52 -5.55 -2.76
N VAL A 57 1.39 -4.84 -3.45
CA VAL A 57 1.54 -3.39 -3.38
C VAL A 57 1.04 -2.77 -4.69
N ALA A 58 -0.15 -2.17 -4.63
CA ALA A 58 -0.73 -1.46 -5.75
C ALA A 58 -0.24 -0.01 -5.78
N VAL A 59 0.26 0.45 -6.92
CA VAL A 59 0.73 1.84 -7.12
C VAL A 59 -0.02 2.48 -8.26
N SER A 60 -0.41 3.76 -8.11
CA SER A 60 -1.00 4.49 -9.24
C SER A 60 0.04 5.03 -10.21
N SER A 61 -0.38 5.28 -11.46
CA SER A 61 0.49 5.82 -12.50
C SER A 61 1.18 7.12 -12.09
N ARG A 62 0.43 8.05 -11.48
CA ARG A 62 0.95 9.33 -10.94
C ARG A 62 1.81 9.18 -9.69
N ALA A 63 1.74 8.05 -8.99
CA ALA A 63 2.63 7.73 -7.89
C ALA A 63 3.94 7.14 -8.42
N LEU A 64 3.87 6.22 -9.38
CA LEU A 64 5.04 5.56 -9.96
C LEU A 64 5.86 6.49 -10.86
N PHE A 65 5.21 7.33 -11.64
CA PHE A 65 5.82 8.24 -12.60
C PHE A 65 5.42 9.69 -12.33
N ASP A 66 6.34 10.60 -12.66
CA ASP A 66 6.04 12.03 -12.70
C ASP A 66 5.21 12.31 -13.96
N MET A 67 3.94 12.66 -13.72
CA MET A 67 2.94 12.94 -14.74
C MET A 67 2.28 14.31 -14.51
N VAL A 68 3.02 15.27 -13.95
CA VAL A 68 2.49 16.61 -13.62
C VAL A 68 2.00 17.35 -14.87
N GLU A 69 2.75 17.27 -15.97
CA GLU A 69 2.39 17.92 -17.24
C GLU A 69 1.14 17.28 -17.84
N GLU A 70 1.09 15.95 -17.89
CA GLU A 70 -0.04 15.21 -18.42
C GLU A 70 -1.31 15.46 -17.60
N ARG A 71 -1.18 15.57 -16.28
CA ARG A 71 -2.29 15.93 -15.40
C ARG A 71 -2.82 17.33 -15.72
N LYS A 72 -1.94 18.30 -15.94
CA LYS A 72 -2.32 19.66 -16.33
C LYS A 72 -3.13 19.67 -17.63
N ILE A 73 -2.70 18.88 -18.63
CA ILE A 73 -3.44 18.72 -19.89
C ILE A 73 -4.84 18.13 -19.63
N TYR A 74 -4.95 17.09 -18.81
CA TYR A 74 -6.24 16.50 -18.46
C TYR A 74 -7.17 17.50 -17.76
N GLU A 75 -6.67 18.25 -16.78
CA GLU A 75 -7.47 19.20 -15.99
C GLU A 75 -7.90 20.42 -16.81
N GLU A 76 -7.03 20.93 -17.70
CA GLU A 76 -7.31 22.15 -18.48
C GLU A 76 -8.00 21.86 -19.82
N GLN A 77 -7.72 20.72 -20.45
CA GLN A 77 -8.13 20.42 -21.83
C GLN A 77 -8.99 19.15 -21.96
N GLY A 78 -9.17 18.40 -20.87
CA GLY A 78 -10.03 17.23 -20.83
C GLY A 78 -9.39 15.92 -21.33
N LEU A 79 -10.18 14.85 -21.27
CA LEU A 79 -9.74 13.48 -21.53
C LEU A 79 -9.19 13.26 -22.94
N GLU A 80 -9.87 13.78 -23.97
CA GLU A 80 -9.47 13.53 -25.37
C GLU A 80 -8.09 14.10 -25.67
N LYS A 81 -7.82 15.35 -25.26
CA LYS A 81 -6.50 15.99 -25.45
C LYS A 81 -5.41 15.30 -24.66
N TYR A 82 -5.73 14.83 -23.46
CA TYR A 82 -4.82 14.01 -22.67
C TYR A 82 -4.48 12.68 -23.38
N VAL A 83 -5.46 11.98 -23.94
CA VAL A 83 -5.24 10.72 -24.67
C VAL A 83 -4.39 10.95 -25.92
N GLU A 84 -4.71 11.97 -26.73
CA GLU A 84 -3.91 12.37 -27.91
C GLU A 84 -2.45 12.65 -27.53
N TYR A 85 -2.23 13.41 -26.45
CA TYR A 85 -0.88 13.72 -25.96
C TYR A 85 -0.13 12.46 -25.55
N GLN A 86 -0.79 11.54 -24.84
CA GLN A 86 -0.16 10.29 -24.39
C GLN A 86 0.22 9.36 -25.55
N GLN A 87 -0.62 9.31 -26.59
CA GLN A 87 -0.33 8.55 -27.82
C GLN A 87 0.83 9.16 -28.60
N ALA A 88 0.82 10.48 -28.81
CA ALA A 88 1.91 11.18 -29.51
C ALA A 88 3.27 11.02 -28.80
N ASN A 89 3.25 10.81 -27.49
CA ASN A 89 4.44 10.65 -26.65
C ASN A 89 4.66 9.21 -26.16
N GLU A 90 4.04 8.20 -26.78
CA GLU A 90 4.07 6.82 -26.26
C GLU A 90 5.48 6.22 -26.14
N ASN A 91 6.43 6.70 -26.95
CA ASN A 91 7.82 6.29 -26.93
C ASN A 91 8.73 7.21 -26.08
N VAL A 92 8.17 8.29 -25.50
CA VAL A 92 8.88 9.18 -24.59
C VAL A 92 8.74 8.66 -23.17
N THR A 93 9.84 8.17 -22.61
CA THR A 93 9.92 7.63 -21.26
C THR A 93 9.46 8.65 -20.22
N LEU A 94 8.54 8.26 -19.34
CA LEU A 94 8.10 9.05 -18.20
C LEU A 94 9.21 9.17 -17.16
N LYS A 95 9.29 10.32 -16.48
CA LYS A 95 10.27 10.51 -15.40
C LYS A 95 9.84 9.74 -14.14
N PRO A 96 10.79 9.32 -13.29
CA PRO A 96 10.48 8.65 -12.02
C PRO A 96 9.60 9.52 -11.11
N GLY A 97 8.54 8.93 -10.55
CA GLY A 97 7.65 9.56 -9.58
C GLY A 97 8.03 9.26 -8.12
N PRO A 98 7.23 9.72 -7.14
CA PRO A 98 7.53 9.55 -5.71
C PRO A 98 7.58 8.09 -5.24
N ALA A 99 6.83 7.17 -5.82
CA ALA A 99 6.88 5.75 -5.44
C ALA A 99 8.05 4.99 -6.08
N PHE A 100 8.77 5.59 -7.03
CA PHE A 100 9.69 4.86 -7.89
C PHE A 100 10.85 4.19 -7.13
N SER A 101 11.51 4.94 -6.25
CA SER A 101 12.61 4.38 -5.43
C SER A 101 12.11 3.30 -4.48
N PHE A 102 10.91 3.48 -3.92
CA PHE A 102 10.27 2.47 -3.08
C PHE A 102 10.00 1.17 -3.85
N VAL A 103 9.47 1.23 -5.07
CA VAL A 103 9.26 0.06 -5.93
C VAL A 103 10.58 -0.65 -6.25
N LYS A 104 11.64 0.09 -6.61
CA LYS A 104 12.98 -0.49 -6.82
C LYS A 104 13.50 -1.19 -5.57
N ALA A 105 13.26 -0.62 -4.39
CA ALA A 105 13.68 -1.23 -3.13
C ALA A 105 12.89 -2.52 -2.81
N LEU A 106 11.58 -2.57 -3.10
CA LEU A 106 10.79 -3.81 -3.00
C LEU A 106 11.33 -4.90 -3.93
N GLU A 107 11.67 -4.56 -5.18
CA GLU A 107 12.30 -5.49 -6.12
C GLU A 107 13.65 -6.02 -5.62
N GLN A 108 14.45 -5.16 -4.98
CA GLN A 108 15.72 -5.56 -4.38
C GLN A 108 15.53 -6.53 -3.22
N VAL A 109 14.52 -6.32 -2.37
CA VAL A 109 14.15 -7.29 -1.33
C VAL A 109 13.74 -8.62 -1.98
N ASN A 110 12.91 -8.59 -3.02
CA ASN A 110 12.49 -9.79 -3.74
C ASN A 110 13.68 -10.55 -4.34
N ALA A 111 14.68 -9.86 -4.89
CA ALA A 111 15.90 -10.49 -5.40
C ALA A 111 16.64 -11.24 -4.29
N ARG A 112 16.84 -10.57 -3.13
CA ARG A 112 17.48 -11.17 -1.95
C ARG A 112 16.69 -12.35 -1.38
N LEU A 113 15.36 -12.28 -1.36
CA LEU A 113 14.52 -13.40 -0.93
C LEU A 113 14.68 -14.59 -1.86
N ARG A 114 14.68 -14.39 -3.19
CA ARG A 114 14.89 -15.47 -4.16
C ARG A 114 16.29 -16.10 -4.09
N GLU A 115 17.32 -15.33 -3.73
CA GLU A 115 18.66 -15.87 -3.48
C GLU A 115 18.67 -16.86 -2.30
N LEU A 116 17.94 -16.54 -1.23
CA LEU A 116 17.91 -17.33 0.01
C LEU A 116 16.85 -18.44 0.01
N TYR A 117 15.78 -18.23 -0.74
CA TYR A 117 14.57 -19.05 -0.81
C TYR A 117 14.02 -19.10 -2.27
N PRO A 118 14.65 -19.87 -3.17
CA PRO A 118 14.30 -19.87 -4.60
C PRO A 118 12.86 -20.28 -4.90
N ASP A 119 12.28 -21.16 -4.08
CA ASP A 119 10.93 -21.72 -4.28
C ASP A 119 9.84 -21.01 -3.49
N ASP A 120 10.19 -19.98 -2.70
CA ASP A 120 9.26 -19.25 -1.85
C ASP A 120 8.54 -18.16 -2.64
N GLU A 121 7.20 -18.17 -2.55
CA GLU A 121 6.33 -17.23 -3.25
C GLU A 121 5.87 -16.05 -2.38
N GLU A 122 6.18 -16.03 -1.08
CA GLU A 122 5.88 -14.87 -0.23
C GLU A 122 6.93 -13.77 -0.48
N LEU A 123 6.64 -13.02 -1.54
CA LEU A 123 7.38 -11.90 -2.12
C LEU A 123 6.42 -10.72 -2.33
N PHE A 124 6.95 -9.54 -2.66
CA PHE A 124 6.12 -8.43 -3.10
C PHE A 124 5.61 -8.65 -4.53
N ASP A 125 4.31 -8.48 -4.75
CA ASP A 125 3.70 -8.34 -6.08
C ASP A 125 3.37 -6.87 -6.31
N ILE A 126 4.02 -6.24 -7.29
CA ILE A 126 3.79 -4.82 -7.60
C ILE A 126 2.78 -4.74 -8.75
N VAL A 127 1.67 -4.07 -8.49
CA VAL A 127 0.58 -3.92 -9.46
C VAL A 127 0.38 -2.46 -9.81
N LEU A 128 0.33 -2.13 -11.11
CA LEU A 128 -0.05 -0.79 -11.54
C LEU A 128 -1.58 -0.65 -11.56
N MET A 129 -2.11 0.28 -10.77
CA MET A 129 -3.55 0.58 -10.67
C MET A 129 -3.82 2.02 -11.13
N THR A 130 -4.32 2.20 -12.34
CA THR A 130 -4.50 3.53 -12.95
C THR A 130 -5.95 3.78 -13.35
N ASN A 131 -6.39 5.03 -13.16
CA ASN A 131 -7.70 5.47 -13.63
C ASN A 131 -7.66 5.91 -15.10
N ASN A 132 -6.50 5.84 -15.74
CA ASN A 132 -6.34 6.25 -17.13
C ASN A 132 -7.14 5.38 -18.08
N HIS A 133 -7.49 5.96 -19.23
CA HIS A 133 -8.01 5.23 -20.36
C HIS A 133 -6.97 4.22 -20.89
N ALA A 134 -7.43 3.05 -21.36
CA ALA A 134 -6.56 1.95 -21.78
C ALA A 134 -5.54 2.35 -22.86
N GLN A 135 -5.90 3.30 -23.73
CA GLN A 135 -5.01 3.80 -24.79
C GLN A 135 -3.73 4.49 -24.26
N VAL A 136 -3.73 4.95 -23.01
CA VAL A 136 -2.54 5.53 -22.36
C VAL A 136 -1.55 4.45 -21.89
N GLY A 137 -1.96 3.18 -21.90
CA GLY A 137 -1.22 2.06 -21.34
C GLY A 137 0.14 1.84 -22.00
N VAL A 138 0.26 2.11 -23.31
CA VAL A 138 1.50 1.86 -24.07
C VAL A 138 2.67 2.65 -23.51
N ARG A 139 2.49 3.95 -23.24
CA ARG A 139 3.56 4.79 -22.66
C ARG A 139 3.99 4.33 -21.28
N LEU A 140 3.03 3.87 -20.46
CA LEU A 140 3.30 3.32 -19.12
C LEU A 140 4.12 2.04 -19.22
N ILE A 141 3.72 1.12 -20.11
CA ILE A 141 4.44 -0.15 -20.36
C ILE A 141 5.85 0.13 -20.90
N ASN A 142 5.99 1.04 -21.86
CA ASN A 142 7.29 1.43 -22.41
C ASN A 142 8.20 2.02 -21.33
N SER A 143 7.67 2.84 -20.43
CA SER A 143 8.43 3.41 -19.32
C SER A 143 8.84 2.33 -18.30
N ILE A 144 7.93 1.43 -17.93
CA ILE A 144 8.21 0.28 -17.06
C ILE A 144 9.32 -0.60 -17.63
N ASN A 145 9.24 -0.90 -18.92
CA ASN A 145 10.25 -1.69 -19.63
C ASN A 145 11.60 -0.96 -19.72
N HIS A 146 11.60 0.34 -20.02
CA HIS A 146 12.81 1.17 -20.07
C HIS A 146 13.58 1.12 -18.75
N TYR A 147 12.88 1.22 -17.62
CA TYR A 147 13.48 1.16 -16.28
C TYR A 147 13.73 -0.26 -15.76
N GLY A 148 13.32 -1.29 -16.52
CA GLY A 148 13.43 -2.68 -16.10
C GLY A 148 12.63 -3.01 -14.83
N LEU A 149 11.48 -2.35 -14.63
CA LEU A 149 10.59 -2.64 -13.51
C LEU A 149 9.86 -3.97 -13.76
N LEU A 150 9.75 -4.80 -12.71
CA LEU A 150 9.11 -6.11 -12.71
C LEU A 150 7.62 -5.99 -12.36
N ILE A 151 6.90 -5.19 -13.15
CA ILE A 151 5.46 -4.98 -13.02
C ILE A 151 4.78 -5.68 -14.20
N GLU A 152 4.14 -6.81 -13.93
CA GLU A 152 3.46 -7.62 -14.96
C GLU A 152 1.94 -7.44 -14.95
N ARG A 153 1.39 -6.96 -13.82
CA ARG A 153 -0.05 -6.80 -13.64
C ARG A 153 -0.45 -5.32 -13.71
N PHE A 154 -1.42 -5.04 -14.56
CA PHE A 154 -1.97 -3.72 -14.80
C PHE A 154 -3.49 -3.76 -14.68
N CYS A 155 -4.04 -2.75 -14.03
CA CYS A 155 -5.46 -2.48 -14.09
C CYS A 155 -5.67 -1.02 -14.48
N MET A 156 -6.45 -0.83 -15.55
CA MET A 156 -6.81 0.48 -16.09
C MET A 156 -8.32 0.63 -16.01
N THR A 157 -8.82 1.43 -15.07
CA THR A 157 -10.25 1.46 -14.73
C THR A 157 -11.07 2.45 -15.57
N GLY A 158 -10.43 3.22 -16.45
CA GLY A 158 -11.11 4.18 -17.33
C GLY A 158 -11.93 5.23 -16.58
N GLY A 159 -11.44 5.70 -15.42
CA GLY A 159 -12.09 6.72 -14.59
C GLY A 159 -12.96 6.17 -13.46
N LYS A 160 -13.22 4.85 -13.39
CA LYS A 160 -13.96 4.25 -12.27
C LYS A 160 -13.10 4.09 -11.02
N SER A 161 -13.75 3.98 -9.86
CA SER A 161 -13.06 3.71 -8.59
C SER A 161 -12.22 2.42 -8.67
N PRO A 162 -10.97 2.43 -8.18
CA PRO A 162 -10.10 1.26 -8.19
C PRO A 162 -10.44 0.25 -7.10
N VAL A 163 -11.28 0.61 -6.11
CA VAL A 163 -11.50 -0.18 -4.88
C VAL A 163 -11.90 -1.63 -5.15
N GLY A 164 -12.84 -1.87 -6.06
CA GLY A 164 -13.29 -3.22 -6.41
C GLY A 164 -12.13 -4.09 -6.93
N TYR A 165 -11.28 -3.51 -7.77
CA TYR A 165 -10.10 -4.20 -8.30
C TYR A 165 -9.00 -4.37 -7.26
N LEU A 166 -8.80 -3.38 -6.38
CA LEU A 166 -7.85 -3.49 -5.26
C LEU A 166 -8.20 -4.68 -4.35
N LYS A 167 -9.50 -4.90 -4.06
CA LYS A 167 -9.98 -6.08 -3.32
C LYS A 167 -9.76 -7.38 -4.08
N ALA A 168 -10.15 -7.41 -5.36
CA ALA A 168 -9.97 -8.59 -6.21
C ALA A 168 -8.50 -9.00 -6.36
N TYR A 169 -7.59 -8.04 -6.25
CA TYR A 169 -6.14 -8.27 -6.30
C TYR A 169 -5.51 -8.56 -4.95
N LEU A 170 -6.30 -8.67 -3.87
CA LEU A 170 -5.81 -8.92 -2.51
C LEU A 170 -4.77 -7.88 -2.07
N THR A 171 -5.02 -6.60 -2.35
CA THR A 171 -4.05 -5.53 -2.10
C THR A 171 -3.77 -5.35 -0.62
N ASN A 172 -2.50 -5.49 -0.22
CA ASN A 172 -2.01 -5.23 1.13
C ASN A 172 -1.72 -3.74 1.37
N LEU A 173 -1.27 -3.02 0.33
CA LEU A 173 -1.00 -1.58 0.38
C LEU A 173 -1.33 -0.91 -0.96
N TYR A 174 -2.12 0.17 -0.93
CA TYR A 174 -2.37 1.02 -2.09
C TYR A 174 -1.73 2.41 -1.94
N LEU A 175 -0.87 2.78 -2.88
CA LEU A 175 -0.22 4.09 -2.92
C LEU A 175 -0.67 4.87 -4.14
N SER A 176 -1.13 6.11 -3.91
CA SER A 176 -1.59 6.97 -5.00
C SER A 176 -1.27 8.43 -4.77
N ALA A 177 -1.14 9.21 -5.84
CA ALA A 177 -1.12 10.67 -5.76
C ALA A 177 -2.54 11.28 -5.77
N ASP A 178 -3.58 10.45 -5.58
CA ASP A 178 -4.99 10.83 -5.58
C ASP A 178 -5.60 10.62 -4.19
N SER A 179 -5.84 11.70 -3.46
CA SER A 179 -6.33 11.63 -2.09
C SER A 179 -7.76 11.10 -1.99
N GLU A 180 -8.60 11.34 -3.00
CA GLU A 180 -9.98 10.84 -3.00
C GLU A 180 -9.98 9.31 -3.13
N LYS A 181 -9.17 8.78 -4.04
CA LYS A 181 -9.06 7.33 -4.22
C LYS A 181 -8.42 6.63 -3.04
N VAL A 182 -7.47 7.28 -2.37
CA VAL A 182 -6.90 6.77 -1.12
C VAL A 182 -7.96 6.73 -0.02
N GLN A 183 -8.77 7.78 0.11
CA GLN A 183 -9.86 7.82 1.09
C GLN A 183 -10.88 6.70 0.83
N GLU A 184 -11.34 6.54 -0.42
CA GLU A 184 -12.25 5.47 -0.83
C GLU A 184 -11.68 4.07 -0.46
N ALA A 185 -10.38 3.85 -0.66
CA ALA A 185 -9.71 2.59 -0.34
C ALA A 185 -9.58 2.34 1.17
N ILE A 186 -9.22 3.38 1.95
CA ILE A 186 -9.20 3.31 3.43
C ILE A 186 -10.59 2.96 3.98
N GLU A 187 -11.64 3.63 3.50
CA GLU A 187 -13.03 3.37 3.91
C GLU A 187 -13.48 1.94 3.55
N ALA A 188 -12.90 1.38 2.49
CA ALA A 188 -13.15 0.01 2.06
C ALA A 188 -12.30 -1.05 2.81
N GLY A 189 -11.50 -0.64 3.79
CA GLY A 189 -10.67 -1.51 4.63
C GLY A 189 -9.30 -1.88 4.02
N ILE A 190 -8.83 -1.14 3.02
CA ILE A 190 -7.56 -1.38 2.33
C ILE A 190 -6.53 -0.36 2.84
N ALA A 191 -5.40 -0.84 3.37
CA ALA A 191 -4.32 0.05 3.82
C ALA A 191 -3.85 0.91 2.64
N SER A 192 -3.95 2.24 2.78
CA SER A 192 -3.68 3.14 1.66
C SER A 192 -3.09 4.47 2.12
N ALA A 193 -2.32 5.12 1.25
CA ALA A 193 -1.76 6.43 1.54
C ALA A 193 -1.59 7.31 0.29
N THR A 194 -1.75 8.62 0.50
CA THR A 194 -1.56 9.64 -0.54
C THR A 194 -0.10 10.06 -0.57
N LEU A 195 0.59 9.84 -1.69
CA LEU A 195 2.00 10.15 -1.84
C LEU A 195 2.26 11.61 -2.19
N PHE A 196 3.27 12.16 -1.53
CA PHE A 196 3.80 13.49 -1.79
C PHE A 196 5.30 13.44 -2.03
N THR A 197 5.73 14.05 -3.13
CA THR A 197 7.15 14.20 -3.45
C THR A 197 7.82 15.18 -2.47
N GLY A 198 9.05 14.85 -2.07
CA GLY A 198 9.89 15.76 -1.31
C GLY A 198 10.37 16.96 -2.14
N ASN A 199 10.62 18.09 -1.48
CA ASN A 199 11.00 19.35 -2.15
C ASN A 199 12.49 19.40 -2.55
N LYS A 200 13.24 18.34 -2.24
CA LYS A 200 14.68 18.21 -2.48
C LYS A 200 14.98 16.80 -2.96
N LYS A 201 15.93 16.67 -3.89
CA LYS A 201 16.46 15.35 -4.28
C LYS A 201 17.43 14.86 -3.23
N VAL A 202 17.05 13.81 -2.51
CA VAL A 202 17.89 13.12 -1.54
C VAL A 202 18.19 11.72 -2.09
N PRO A 203 19.45 11.27 -2.12
CA PRO A 203 19.75 9.92 -2.54
C PRO A 203 19.21 8.90 -1.53
N PHE A 204 18.55 7.87 -2.05
CA PHE A 204 18.08 6.73 -1.26
C PHE A 204 19.21 5.71 -1.06
N ASP A 205 18.99 4.81 -0.10
CA ASP A 205 19.85 3.65 0.10
C ASP A 205 19.52 2.60 -0.98
N ASP A 206 20.53 2.10 -1.67
CA ASP A 206 20.39 1.13 -2.77
C ASP A 206 20.37 -0.33 -2.29
N LYS A 207 20.68 -0.58 -1.01
CA LYS A 207 20.76 -1.92 -0.41
C LYS A 207 19.58 -2.25 0.49
N GLN A 208 18.98 -1.23 1.12
CA GLN A 208 17.89 -1.41 2.08
C GLN A 208 16.62 -0.66 1.69
N LEU A 209 15.51 -1.38 1.64
CA LEU A 209 14.18 -0.82 1.81
C LEU A 209 14.02 -0.25 3.22
N ARG A 210 13.81 1.06 3.31
CA ARG A 210 13.61 1.79 4.57
C ARG A 210 12.20 2.34 4.64
N VAL A 211 11.40 1.85 5.59
CA VAL A 211 9.98 2.24 5.74
C VAL A 211 9.77 2.84 7.12
N ALA A 212 9.34 4.10 7.17
CA ALA A 212 9.07 4.80 8.42
C ALA A 212 7.56 4.99 8.62
N PHE A 213 7.10 4.80 9.85
CA PHE A 213 5.69 4.91 10.22
C PHE A 213 5.54 5.84 11.41
N ASP A 214 4.52 6.69 11.40
CA ASP A 214 3.94 7.16 12.65
C ASP A 214 3.24 6.02 13.41
N GLY A 215 3.05 6.21 14.71
CA GLY A 215 2.31 5.30 15.57
C GLY A 215 0.80 5.46 15.45
N ASP A 216 0.27 6.47 16.12
CA ASP A 216 -1.18 6.69 16.26
C ASP A 216 -1.84 7.03 14.92
N ALA A 217 -3.08 6.59 14.72
CA ALA A 217 -3.84 6.72 13.46
C ALA A 217 -3.16 6.18 12.17
N VAL A 218 -2.03 5.48 12.30
CA VAL A 218 -1.32 4.81 11.19
C VAL A 218 -1.15 3.32 11.50
N LEU A 219 -0.35 2.99 12.52
CA LEU A 219 -0.17 1.61 13.00
C LEU A 219 -1.18 1.24 14.08
N PHE A 220 -1.48 2.19 14.96
CA PHE A 220 -2.48 2.08 16.02
C PHE A 220 -3.73 2.88 15.64
N SER A 221 -4.85 2.62 16.31
CA SER A 221 -6.06 3.43 16.16
C SER A 221 -5.85 4.86 16.68
N ASP A 222 -6.86 5.70 16.50
CA ASP A 222 -6.91 7.08 16.99
C ASP A 222 -7.41 7.20 18.45
N GLU A 223 -7.51 6.08 19.18
CA GLU A 223 -7.96 6.04 20.59
C GLU A 223 -7.22 7.06 21.47
N SER A 224 -5.90 7.14 21.30
CA SER A 224 -5.07 8.05 22.08
C SER A 224 -5.29 9.52 21.73
N GLU A 225 -5.55 9.82 20.46
CA GLU A 225 -5.87 11.18 20.02
C GLU A 225 -7.23 11.64 20.57
N ILE A 226 -8.22 10.73 20.61
CA ILE A 226 -9.54 10.98 21.20
C ILE A 226 -9.39 11.38 22.67
N ILE A 227 -8.66 10.57 23.46
CA ILE A 227 -8.46 10.84 24.90
C ILE A 227 -7.77 12.19 25.12
N VAL A 228 -6.72 12.51 24.35
CA VAL A 228 -6.01 13.80 24.50
C VAL A 228 -6.94 14.97 24.18
N LYS A 229 -7.79 14.88 23.16
CA LYS A 229 -8.71 15.97 22.78
C LYS A 229 -9.86 16.13 23.77
N GLU A 230 -10.39 15.03 24.31
CA GLU A 230 -11.54 15.07 25.24
C GLU A 230 -11.12 15.36 26.68
N HIS A 231 -9.94 14.91 27.10
CA HIS A 231 -9.56 14.83 28.51
C HIS A 231 -8.17 15.40 28.83
N GLY A 232 -7.40 15.81 27.82
CA GLY A 232 -6.07 16.40 28.00
C GLY A 232 -4.95 15.38 28.22
N LEU A 233 -3.71 15.90 28.32
CA LEU A 233 -2.50 15.09 28.37
C LEU A 233 -2.34 14.29 29.68
N ASP A 234 -2.75 14.84 30.82
CA ASP A 234 -2.61 14.15 32.11
C ASP A 234 -3.44 12.86 32.14
N ARG A 235 -4.70 12.94 31.67
CA ARG A 235 -5.59 11.78 31.54
C ARG A 235 -5.09 10.77 30.53
N PHE A 236 -4.47 11.23 29.46
CA PHE A 236 -3.80 10.34 28.51
C PHE A 236 -2.64 9.56 29.17
N PHE A 237 -1.79 10.22 29.97
CA PHE A 237 -0.69 9.52 30.64
C PHE A 237 -1.19 8.52 31.69
N GLU A 238 -2.21 8.88 32.49
CA GLU A 238 -2.87 7.93 33.40
C GLU A 238 -3.42 6.72 32.65
N HIS A 239 -4.10 6.96 31.52
CA HIS A 239 -4.65 5.91 30.68
C HIS A 239 -3.58 4.97 30.13
N GLU A 240 -2.47 5.52 29.64
CA GLU A 240 -1.35 4.72 29.10
C GLU A 240 -0.68 3.87 30.17
N GLN A 241 -0.52 4.40 31.39
CA GLN A 241 0.04 3.66 32.51
C GLN A 241 -0.87 2.50 32.95
N LEU A 242 -2.18 2.76 33.07
CA LEU A 242 -3.17 1.75 33.47
C LEU A 242 -3.33 0.64 32.41
N ASN A 243 -3.15 0.97 31.14
CA ASN A 243 -3.30 0.04 30.03
C ASN A 243 -1.97 -0.41 29.42
N GLU A 244 -0.84 -0.23 30.10
CA GLU A 244 0.50 -0.51 29.57
C GLU A 244 0.65 -1.94 29.01
N ASN A 245 -0.02 -2.92 29.62
CA ASN A 245 0.00 -4.33 29.23
C ASN A 245 -1.16 -4.73 28.29
N LYS A 246 -2.06 -3.81 27.96
CA LYS A 246 -3.13 -4.04 26.98
C LYS A 246 -2.69 -3.50 25.62
N PRO A 247 -2.67 -4.31 24.57
CA PRO A 247 -2.33 -3.85 23.23
C PRO A 247 -3.16 -2.62 22.81
N LEU A 248 -2.54 -1.69 22.09
CA LEU A 248 -3.28 -0.63 21.39
C LEU A 248 -4.15 -1.25 20.30
N ALA A 249 -5.31 -0.65 20.05
CA ALA A 249 -6.15 -1.06 18.93
C ALA A 249 -5.44 -0.79 17.60
N GLN A 250 -5.79 -1.57 16.58
CA GLN A 250 -5.10 -1.58 15.29
C GLN A 250 -5.48 -0.38 14.41
N GLY A 251 -4.48 0.21 13.77
CA GLY A 251 -4.63 1.21 12.72
C GLY A 251 -4.65 0.58 11.33
N PRO A 252 -4.87 1.41 10.28
CA PRO A 252 -5.05 0.93 8.91
C PRO A 252 -3.81 0.25 8.31
N LEU A 253 -2.59 0.61 8.75
CA LEU A 253 -1.34 0.08 8.18
C LEU A 253 -0.73 -1.07 9.00
N LYS A 254 -1.40 -1.55 10.05
CA LYS A 254 -0.90 -2.69 10.86
C LYS A 254 -0.59 -3.91 9.99
N GLY A 255 -1.49 -4.30 9.10
CA GLY A 255 -1.33 -5.49 8.25
C GLY A 255 -0.07 -5.41 7.38
N PHE A 256 0.17 -4.27 6.75
CA PHE A 256 1.38 -4.05 5.94
C PHE A 256 2.66 -4.08 6.79
N LEU A 257 2.64 -3.56 8.02
CA LEU A 257 3.79 -3.69 8.92
C LEU A 257 4.03 -5.15 9.34
N GLU A 258 2.97 -5.93 9.59
CA GLU A 258 3.10 -7.37 9.88
C GLU A 258 3.69 -8.12 8.68
N ASP A 259 3.29 -7.77 7.46
CA ASP A 259 3.86 -8.32 6.22
C ASP A 259 5.37 -8.04 6.12
N LEU A 260 5.80 -6.78 6.33
CA LEU A 260 7.22 -6.42 6.40
C LEU A 260 7.95 -7.21 7.49
N GLY A 261 7.34 -7.34 8.67
CA GLY A 261 7.91 -8.08 9.79
C GLY A 261 8.06 -9.58 9.51
N ARG A 262 7.13 -10.20 8.77
CA ARG A 262 7.25 -11.60 8.33
C ARG A 262 8.43 -11.77 7.37
N LEU A 263 8.56 -10.91 6.37
CA LEU A 263 9.69 -10.95 5.45
C LEU A 263 11.03 -10.70 6.15
N GLN A 264 11.10 -9.73 7.07
CA GLN A 264 12.30 -9.48 7.89
C GLN A 264 12.75 -10.73 8.65
N LYS A 265 11.82 -11.47 9.24
CA LYS A 265 12.15 -12.70 9.98
C LYS A 265 12.81 -13.76 9.09
N LYS A 266 12.50 -13.83 7.78
CA LYS A 266 13.18 -14.76 6.86
C LYS A 266 14.69 -14.49 6.82
N PHE A 267 15.09 -13.23 6.70
CA PHE A 267 16.50 -12.84 6.76
C PHE A 267 17.14 -13.17 8.12
N TYR A 268 16.38 -13.00 9.22
CA TYR A 268 16.89 -13.28 10.56
C TYR A 268 17.20 -14.77 10.76
N VAL A 269 16.34 -15.65 10.25
CA VAL A 269 16.54 -17.12 10.28
C VAL A 269 17.80 -17.53 9.51
N LYS A 270 18.20 -16.77 8.50
CA LYS A 270 19.44 -16.98 7.72
C LYS A 270 20.67 -16.30 8.33
N ASN A 271 20.57 -15.80 9.57
CA ASN A 271 21.61 -15.00 10.25
C ASN A 271 21.96 -13.67 9.57
N GLU A 272 21.10 -13.15 8.70
CA GLU A 272 21.28 -11.84 8.03
C GLU A 272 20.53 -10.72 8.75
N ARG A 273 20.43 -10.77 10.08
CA ARG A 273 19.65 -9.76 10.83
C ARG A 273 20.20 -8.34 10.66
N LEU A 274 21.51 -8.18 10.70
CA LEU A 274 22.15 -6.87 10.55
C LEU A 274 22.18 -6.41 9.09
N ASP A 275 22.22 -7.35 8.16
CA ASP A 275 22.29 -7.12 6.71
C ASP A 275 20.91 -7.22 6.03
N SER A 276 19.83 -7.27 6.81
CA SER A 276 18.46 -7.37 6.30
C SER A 276 18.20 -6.22 5.32
N PRO A 277 17.70 -6.52 4.11
CA PRO A 277 17.38 -5.51 3.12
C PRO A 277 16.09 -4.77 3.45
N ILE A 278 15.34 -5.16 4.49
CA ILE A 278 14.20 -4.40 5.01
C ILE A 278 14.61 -3.81 6.37
N ARG A 279 14.39 -2.50 6.54
CA ARG A 279 14.57 -1.78 7.80
C ARG A 279 13.34 -0.93 8.11
N THR A 280 12.74 -1.15 9.28
CA THR A 280 11.50 -0.50 9.70
C THR A 280 11.74 0.48 10.84
N TYR A 281 11.07 1.64 10.78
CA TYR A 281 11.22 2.72 11.73
C TYR A 281 9.86 3.13 12.29
N LEU A 282 9.74 3.20 13.62
CA LEU A 282 8.65 3.91 14.29
C LEU A 282 9.12 5.33 14.59
N VAL A 283 8.43 6.34 14.09
CA VAL A 283 8.73 7.77 14.31
C VAL A 283 7.49 8.45 14.90
N THR A 284 7.40 8.46 16.23
CA THR A 284 6.19 8.88 16.94
C THR A 284 6.39 10.14 17.77
N ALA A 285 5.34 10.98 17.84
CA ALA A 285 5.30 12.12 18.74
C ALA A 285 5.15 11.73 20.22
N ARG A 286 4.87 10.45 20.52
CA ARG A 286 4.80 9.93 21.89
C ARG A 286 6.12 10.12 22.65
N SER A 287 6.01 10.24 23.97
CA SER A 287 7.15 10.24 24.87
C SER A 287 7.54 8.80 25.24
N ALA A 288 8.84 8.49 25.20
CA ALA A 288 9.35 7.19 25.61
C ALA A 288 9.01 6.88 27.08
N ALA A 289 9.11 7.89 27.95
CA ALA A 289 9.00 7.71 29.39
C ALA A 289 7.56 7.48 29.87
N SER A 290 6.57 8.10 29.22
CA SER A 290 5.17 8.07 29.70
C SER A 290 4.25 7.19 28.87
N SER A 291 4.50 6.99 27.57
CA SER A 291 3.60 6.22 26.69
C SER A 291 4.30 5.27 25.73
N GLY A 292 5.63 5.14 25.83
CA GLY A 292 6.42 4.29 24.94
C GLY A 292 6.36 2.80 25.26
N ALA A 293 6.21 2.43 26.53
CA ALA A 293 6.19 1.03 26.95
C ALA A 293 5.04 0.24 26.32
N ARG A 294 3.81 0.80 26.32
CA ARG A 294 2.62 0.19 25.71
C ARG A 294 2.79 -0.03 24.21
N VAL A 295 3.38 0.94 23.51
CA VAL A 295 3.69 0.85 22.08
C VAL A 295 4.61 -0.33 21.77
N LEU A 296 5.73 -0.44 22.48
CA LEU A 296 6.70 -1.52 22.26
C LEU A 296 6.12 -2.89 22.63
N LYS A 297 5.32 -2.97 23.70
CA LYS A 297 4.61 -4.20 24.09
C LYS A 297 3.56 -4.61 23.04
N THR A 298 2.85 -3.63 22.47
CA THR A 298 1.87 -3.86 21.39
C THR A 298 2.55 -4.46 20.15
N LEU A 299 3.61 -3.82 19.65
CA LEU A 299 4.37 -4.33 18.50
C LEU A 299 4.91 -5.74 18.74
N ARG A 300 5.41 -6.01 19.95
CA ARG A 300 5.85 -7.35 20.36
C ARG A 300 4.71 -8.35 20.35
N SER A 301 3.52 -7.98 20.82
CA SER A 301 2.35 -8.87 20.82
C SER A 301 1.87 -9.23 19.40
N TRP A 302 2.10 -8.35 18.43
CA TRP A 302 1.87 -8.62 17.00
C TRP A 302 3.01 -9.43 16.36
N GLY A 303 4.04 -9.76 17.14
CA GLY A 303 5.23 -10.45 16.64
C GLY A 303 6.08 -9.61 15.70
N VAL A 304 5.90 -8.28 15.67
CA VAL A 304 6.69 -7.36 14.84
C VAL A 304 7.91 -6.89 15.63
N GLN A 305 9.07 -6.91 14.97
CA GLN A 305 10.32 -6.40 15.53
C GLN A 305 10.77 -5.17 14.72
N ILE A 306 10.31 -3.99 15.13
CA ILE A 306 10.80 -2.72 14.58
C ILE A 306 12.31 -2.59 14.84
N ASP A 307 13.07 -2.17 13.83
CA ASP A 307 14.53 -2.00 13.96
C ASP A 307 14.90 -0.77 14.78
N GLU A 308 14.18 0.35 14.55
CA GLU A 308 14.44 1.62 15.24
C GLU A 308 13.12 2.28 15.67
N ALA A 309 13.00 2.57 16.97
CA ALA A 309 11.86 3.27 17.54
C ALA A 309 12.30 4.63 18.09
N LEU A 310 11.78 5.70 17.49
CA LEU A 310 12.14 7.08 17.80
C LEU A 310 10.92 7.77 18.42
N PHE A 311 11.01 8.00 19.73
CA PHE A 311 10.02 8.70 20.54
C PHE A 311 10.42 10.16 20.69
N LEU A 312 9.66 11.04 20.05
CA LEU A 312 10.06 12.43 19.90
C LEU A 312 9.47 13.37 20.95
N ALA A 313 8.52 12.90 21.77
CA ALA A 313 7.87 13.70 22.81
C ALA A 313 7.37 15.07 22.29
N GLY A 314 6.75 15.08 21.10
CA GLY A 314 6.25 16.28 20.42
C GLY A 314 7.27 17.04 19.57
N ALA A 315 8.56 16.67 19.58
CA ALA A 315 9.55 17.28 18.70
C ALA A 315 9.25 16.99 17.21
N PRO A 316 9.64 17.89 16.28
CA PRO A 316 9.35 17.73 14.86
C PRO A 316 10.02 16.47 14.28
N LYS A 317 9.28 15.72 13.45
CA LYS A 317 9.75 14.48 12.81
C LYS A 317 10.78 14.73 11.70
N GLY A 318 10.68 15.85 11.02
CA GLY A 318 11.46 16.19 9.82
C GLY A 318 12.98 15.97 9.96
N PRO A 319 13.66 16.56 10.96
CA PRO A 319 15.12 16.43 11.12
C PRO A 319 15.57 14.97 11.26
N VAL A 320 14.79 14.16 11.97
CA VAL A 320 15.06 12.74 12.18
C VAL A 320 14.83 11.96 10.87
N LEU A 321 13.74 12.24 10.16
CA LEU A 321 13.46 11.63 8.85
C LEU A 321 14.55 11.95 7.82
N ALA A 322 15.10 13.17 7.84
CA ALA A 322 16.23 13.55 6.98
C ALA A 322 17.50 12.73 7.27
N LYS A 323 17.69 12.30 8.53
CA LYS A 323 18.79 11.38 8.90
C LYS A 323 18.51 9.95 8.46
N ILE A 324 17.28 9.47 8.65
CA ILE A 324 16.85 8.10 8.30
C ILE A 324 16.89 7.90 6.78
N ARG A 325 16.49 8.92 6.00
CA ARG A 325 16.28 8.87 4.55
C ARG A 325 15.41 7.68 4.13
N PRO A 326 14.16 7.59 4.64
CA PRO A 326 13.29 6.48 4.31
C PRO A 326 12.87 6.56 2.83
N HIS A 327 12.59 5.41 2.23
CA HIS A 327 11.97 5.34 0.91
C HIS A 327 10.54 5.89 0.96
N ILE A 328 9.87 5.70 2.09
CA ILE A 328 8.53 6.22 2.34
C ILE A 328 8.32 6.42 3.85
N PHE A 329 7.68 7.53 4.20
CA PHE A 329 7.25 7.84 5.56
C PHE A 329 5.73 8.00 5.61
N PHE A 330 5.05 7.23 6.48
CA PHE A 330 3.61 7.29 6.65
C PHE A 330 3.20 8.10 7.88
N ASP A 331 2.26 9.03 7.72
CA ASP A 331 1.72 9.86 8.80
C ASP A 331 0.28 10.25 8.50
N ASP A 332 -0.57 10.39 9.51
CA ASP A 332 -1.97 10.80 9.36
C ASP A 332 -2.15 12.33 9.34
N GLN A 333 -1.14 13.10 9.75
CA GLN A 333 -1.23 14.54 9.88
C GLN A 333 -0.48 15.27 8.78
N MET A 334 -1.21 16.10 8.01
CA MET A 334 -0.63 16.90 6.92
C MET A 334 0.51 17.84 7.38
N PHE A 335 0.51 18.30 8.63
CA PHE A 335 1.61 19.08 9.18
C PHE A 335 2.94 18.31 9.22
N HIS A 336 2.90 17.03 9.62
CA HIS A 336 4.07 16.16 9.63
C HIS A 336 4.51 15.78 8.21
N ILE A 337 3.55 15.55 7.31
CA ILE A 337 3.81 15.33 5.88
C ILE A 337 4.57 16.53 5.30
N GLU A 338 4.09 17.75 5.50
CA GLU A 338 4.75 18.94 4.96
C GLU A 338 6.14 19.17 5.57
N GLY A 339 6.29 19.00 6.88
CA GLY A 339 7.60 19.09 7.55
C GLY A 339 8.62 18.07 7.03
N ALA A 340 8.18 16.85 6.70
CA ALA A 340 9.02 15.84 6.07
C ALA A 340 9.41 16.22 4.63
N ARG A 341 8.45 16.71 3.84
CA ARG A 341 8.66 17.13 2.44
C ARG A 341 9.66 18.27 2.30
N GLN A 342 9.60 19.27 3.18
CA GLN A 342 10.53 20.40 3.19
C GLN A 342 12.00 19.97 3.32
N LEU A 343 12.25 18.83 3.95
CA LEU A 343 13.57 18.26 4.14
C LEU A 343 13.92 17.16 3.12
N GLY A 344 13.06 16.94 2.12
CA GLY A 344 13.32 16.03 1.00
C GLY A 344 12.84 14.59 1.22
N THR A 345 12.16 14.30 2.32
CA THR A 345 11.58 12.98 2.57
C THR A 345 10.32 12.78 1.73
N ILE A 346 10.18 11.60 1.12
CA ILE A 346 8.94 11.18 0.47
C ILE A 346 7.96 10.77 1.56
N ALA A 347 6.84 11.48 1.63
CA ALA A 347 5.85 11.33 2.69
C ALA A 347 4.52 10.87 2.11
N ALA A 348 3.81 10.05 2.88
CA ALA A 348 2.59 9.38 2.49
C ALA A 348 1.51 9.64 3.55
N HIS A 349 0.50 10.42 3.20
CA HIS A 349 -0.59 10.79 4.09
C HIS A 349 -1.61 9.66 4.21
N VAL A 350 -1.88 9.21 5.43
CA VAL A 350 -2.91 8.21 5.73
C VAL A 350 -4.16 8.95 6.22
N PRO A 351 -5.24 9.09 5.42
CA PRO A 351 -6.43 9.84 5.81
C PRO A 351 -7.33 9.00 6.74
N TYR A 352 -6.84 8.76 7.95
CA TYR A 352 -7.50 7.97 8.99
C TYR A 352 -7.60 8.75 10.31
N GLY A 353 -8.57 8.36 11.14
CA GLY A 353 -8.76 8.91 12.47
C GLY A 353 -9.58 10.21 12.55
N ILE A 354 -9.93 10.60 13.77
CA ILE A 354 -10.72 11.82 14.05
C ILE A 354 -10.03 13.10 13.58
N GLY A 355 -8.69 13.14 13.49
CA GLY A 355 -7.92 14.26 12.94
C GLY A 355 -8.43 14.74 11.57
N GLN A 356 -8.91 13.81 10.73
CA GLN A 356 -9.44 14.14 9.40
C GLN A 356 -10.81 14.83 9.46
N LYS A 357 -11.66 14.49 10.44
CA LYS A 357 -13.03 15.02 10.57
C LYS A 357 -13.03 16.50 10.98
N TYR A 358 -12.11 16.90 11.85
CA TYR A 358 -11.97 18.30 12.29
C TYR A 358 -11.44 19.23 11.20
N HIS A 359 -10.61 18.73 10.27
CA HIS A 359 -10.19 19.53 9.12
C HIS A 359 -11.35 19.76 8.13
N LYS A 360 -12.20 18.73 7.92
CA LYS A 360 -13.42 18.86 7.11
C LYS A 360 -14.45 19.83 7.72
N SER A 361 -14.57 19.92 9.05
CA SER A 361 -15.47 20.90 9.69
C SER A 361 -14.93 22.33 9.61
N LYS A 362 -13.64 22.55 9.89
CA LYS A 362 -13.02 23.89 9.76
C LYS A 362 -13.04 24.45 8.34
N LEU A 363 -12.93 23.59 7.32
CA LEU A 363 -13.06 24.00 5.90
C LEU A 363 -14.51 24.34 5.50
N LYS A 364 -15.52 23.82 6.22
CA LYS A 364 -16.93 24.20 6.02
C LYS A 364 -17.28 25.51 6.75
N ASP A 365 -16.58 25.82 7.84
CA ASP A 365 -16.82 27.00 8.67
C ASP A 365 -16.00 28.23 8.24
N SER A 366 -15.13 28.13 7.22
CA SER A 366 -14.51 29.29 6.60
C SER A 366 -15.52 30.01 5.69
N PRO A 367 -15.85 31.29 5.94
CA PRO A 367 -16.78 32.02 5.07
C PRO A 367 -16.17 32.13 3.66
N THR A 368 -16.94 31.70 2.66
CA THR A 368 -16.70 32.05 1.26
C THR A 368 -16.63 33.57 1.16
N THR A 369 -15.43 34.10 1.00
CA THR A 369 -15.22 35.49 0.62
C THR A 369 -15.54 35.58 -0.86
N ASN A 370 -16.73 36.14 -1.15
CA ASN A 370 -17.13 36.60 -2.48
C ASN A 370 -16.31 37.80 -2.92
#